data_AF-A0A931TRS6-F1
#
_entry.id   AF-A0A931TRS6-F1
#
_cell.length_a   1.000
_cell.length_b   1.000
_cell.length_c   1.000
_cell.angle_alpha   90.00
_cell.angle_beta   90.00
_cell.angle_gamma   90.00
#
_symmetry.space_group_name_H-M   'P 1'
#
loop_
_entity.id
_entity.type
_entity.pdbx_description
1 polymer ?
#
loop_
_entity_poly.entity_id
_entity_poly.type
_entity_poly.pdbx_seq_one_letter_code
_entity_poly.pdbx_strand_id
1 'polypeptide(L)' 'MTTFYININEKTKLGKAILDLLLSTASESKAISIIEEKSPYNPEFVKMVLESAREKGGIEVDPSNVWESIK' A
#
# COMPACT_ATOMS: atom_id res chain seq x y z
N MET A 1 -17.98 -6.92 23.34
CA MET A 1 -16.91 -6.58 22.38
C MET A 1 -17.59 -6.10 21.12
N THR A 2 -17.24 -4.91 20.63
CA THR A 2 -17.86 -4.29 19.45
C THR A 2 -16.77 -4.09 18.42
N THR A 3 -17.03 -4.48 17.18
CA THR A 3 -16.06 -4.40 16.08
C THR A 3 -16.62 -3.50 14.99
N PHE A 4 -15.78 -2.60 14.49
CA PHE A 4 -16.09 -1.73 13.37
C PHE A 4 -14.84 -1.55 12.52
N TYR A 5 -15.05 -1.30 11.23
CA TYR A 5 -13.99 -1.13 10.25
C TYR A 5 -13.85 0.36 9.92
N ILE A 6 -12.64 0.90 10.03
CA ILE A 6 -12.33 2.26 9.60
C ILE A 6 -11.28 2.18 8.50
N ASN A 7 -11.53 2.84 7.37
CA ASN A 7 -10.54 3.05 6.33
C ASN A 7 -9.88 4.42 6.52
N ILE A 8 -8.59 4.44 6.86
CA ILE A 8 -7.83 5.66 7.15
C ILE A 8 -6.87 5.94 5.99
N ASN A 9 -6.96 7.13 5.40
CA ASN A 9 -5.99 7.57 4.40
C ASN A 9 -4.78 8.23 5.06
N GLU A 10 -3.70 7.46 5.25
CA GLU A 10 -2.43 7.91 5.85
C GLU A 10 -1.71 9.01 5.08
N LYS A 11 -2.09 9.28 3.81
CA LYS A 11 -1.47 10.37 3.04
C LYS A 11 -2.01 11.74 3.43
N THR A 12 -3.12 11.80 4.19
CA THR A 12 -3.75 13.04 4.63
C THR A 12 -3.33 13.43 6.05
N LYS A 13 -3.29 14.74 6.35
CA LYS A 13 -2.94 15.24 7.69
C LYS A 13 -3.89 14.71 8.78
N LEU A 14 -5.19 14.69 8.49
CA LEU A 14 -6.20 14.17 9.41
C LEU A 14 -6.07 12.65 9.59
N GLY A 15 -5.85 11.90 8.51
CA GLY A 15 -5.68 10.46 8.57
C GLY A 15 -4.48 10.05 9.43
N LYS A 16 -3.33 10.72 9.28
CA LYS A 16 -2.17 10.51 10.14
C LYS A 16 -2.49 10.77 11.61
N ALA A 17 -3.13 11.89 11.92
CA ALA A 17 -3.46 12.23 13.31
C ALA A 17 -4.40 11.20 13.96
N ILE A 18 -5.38 10.68 13.20
CA ILE A 18 -6.27 9.62 13.69
C ILE A 18 -5.50 8.32 13.92
N LEU A 19 -4.61 7.93 12.99
CA LEU A 19 -3.79 6.73 13.14
C LEU A 19 -2.88 6.82 14.37
N ASP A 20 -2.20 7.94 14.57
CA ASP A 20 -1.31 8.16 15.71
C ASP A 20 -2.06 8.06 17.06
N LEU A 21 -3.27 8.63 17.13
CA LEU A 21 -4.13 8.54 18.31
C LEU A 21 -4.55 7.09 18.60
N LEU A 22 -4.93 6.33 17.57
CA LEU A 22 -5.31 4.93 17.75
C LEU A 22 -4.12 4.08 18.21
N LEU A 23 -2.95 4.28 17.61
CA LEU A 23 -1.73 3.54 17.99
C LEU A 23 -1.28 3.85 19.43
N SER A 24 -1.34 5.11 19.86
CA SER A 24 -0.99 5.48 21.24
C SER A 24 -1.95 4.89 22.26
N THR A 25 -3.26 5.00 22.01
CA THR A 25 -4.30 4.49 22.90
C THR A 25 -4.30 2.96 23.02
N ALA A 26 -4.02 2.24 21.94
CA ALA A 26 -3.87 0.79 21.94
C ALA A 26 -2.59 0.32 22.67
N SER A 27 -1.54 1.16 22.66
CA SER A 27 -0.29 0.87 23.37
C SER A 27 -0.41 1.07 24.88
N GLU A 28 -1.18 2.07 25.31
CA GLU A 28 -1.38 2.40 26.73
C GLU A 28 -2.49 1.57 27.39
N SER A 29 -3.49 1.14 26.62
CA SER A 29 -4.64 0.42 27.15
C SER A 29 -5.01 -0.76 26.24
N LYS A 30 -5.25 -1.94 26.84
CA LYS A 30 -5.85 -3.09 26.14
C LYS A 30 -7.33 -2.87 25.78
N ALA A 31 -7.82 -1.63 25.81
CA ALA A 31 -9.21 -1.29 25.54
C ALA A 31 -9.56 -1.40 24.05
N ILE A 32 -8.57 -1.22 23.16
CA ILE A 32 -8.74 -1.25 21.71
C ILE A 32 -7.70 -2.22 21.13
N SER A 33 -8.13 -3.04 20.17
CA SER A 33 -7.24 -3.91 19.39
C SER A 33 -7.24 -3.44 17.94
N ILE A 34 -6.06 -3.14 17.40
CA ILE A 34 -5.88 -2.72 16.01
C ILE A 34 -5.47 -3.94 15.21
N ILE A 35 -6.19 -4.20 14.12
CA ILE A 35 -5.88 -5.26 13.17
C ILE A 35 -5.49 -4.56 11.87
N GLU A 36 -4.20 -4.53 11.57
CA GLU A 36 -3.70 -4.04 10.30
C GLU A 36 -3.79 -5.14 9.25
N GLU A 37 -4.59 -4.94 8.21
CA GLU A 37 -4.50 -5.76 7.01
C GLU A 37 -3.24 -5.37 6.25
N LYS A 38 -2.20 -6.22 6.36
CA LYS A 38 -1.02 -6.07 5.51
C LYS A 38 -1.41 -6.31 4.07
N SER A 39 -0.85 -5.49 3.17
CA SER A 39 -0.94 -5.75 1.74
C SER A 39 -0.53 -7.20 1.46
N PRO A 40 -1.32 -7.96 0.68
CA PRO A 40 -0.95 -9.32 0.30
C PRO A 40 0.27 -9.34 -0.64
N TYR A 41 0.66 -8.18 -1.17
CA TYR A 41 1.78 -8.04 -2.09
C TYR A 41 3.08 -7.76 -1.35
N ASN A 42 4.16 -8.37 -1.84
CA ASN A 42 5.51 -8.11 -1.35
C ASN A 42 5.85 -6.61 -1.50
N PRO A 43 6.34 -5.92 -0.44
CA PRO A 43 6.70 -4.51 -0.50
C PRO A 43 7.71 -4.14 -1.61
N GLU A 44 8.70 -4.99 -1.87
CA GLU A 44 9.68 -4.79 -2.96
C GLU A 44 9.01 -4.85 -4.33
N PHE A 45 8.04 -5.76 -4.50
CA PHE A 45 7.25 -5.84 -5.73
C PHE A 45 6.41 -4.57 -5.94
N VAL A 46 5.73 -4.09 -4.89
CA VAL A 46 4.94 -2.85 -4.97
C VAL A 46 5.84 -1.66 -5.31
N LYS A 47 7.03 -1.58 -4.70
CA LYS A 47 8.00 -0.53 -4.98
C LYS A 47 8.45 -0.56 -6.44
N MET A 48 8.84 -1.72 -6.95
CA MET A 48 9.26 -1.91 -8.35
C MET A 48 8.16 -1.43 -9.32
N VAL A 49 6.92 -1.85 -9.12
CA VAL A 49 5.78 -1.44 -9.97
C VAL A 49 5.57 0.08 -9.95
N LEU A 50 5.63 0.70 -8.77
CA LEU A 50 5.45 2.15 -8.63
C LEU A 50 6.59 2.94 -9.26
N GLU A 51 7.81 2.42 -9.22
CA GLU A 51 8.98 3.01 -9.89
C GLU A 51 8.83 2.91 -11.41
N SER A 52 8.54 1.73 -11.95
CA SER A 52 8.31 1.54 -13.40
C SER A 52 7.15 2.38 -13.91
N ALA A 53 6.07 2.55 -13.14
CA ALA A 53 4.94 3.39 -13.53
C ALA A 53 5.27 4.89 -13.60
N ARG A 54 6.31 5.35 -12.90
CA ARG A 54 6.78 6.74 -12.93
C ARG A 54 7.80 6.99 -14.05
N GLU A 55 8.49 5.96 -14.51
CA GLU A 55 9.45 6.08 -15.60
C GLU A 55 8.76 6.42 -16.92
N LYS A 56 9.29 7.44 -17.61
CA LYS A 56 8.86 7.81 -18.96
C LYS A 56 9.78 7.11 -19.97
N GLY A 57 9.34 5.97 -20.50
CA GLY A 57 10.14 5.22 -21.48
C GLY A 57 9.69 3.79 -21.77
N GLY A 58 8.43 3.44 -21.46
CA GLY A 58 7.90 2.11 -21.76
C GLY A 58 7.97 1.81 -23.26
N ILE A 59 8.29 0.56 -23.59
CA ILE A 59 8.29 0.06 -24.97
C ILE A 59 6.92 -0.58 -25.20
N GLU A 60 6.18 -0.07 -26.17
CA GLU A 60 4.98 -0.74 -26.65
C GLU A 60 5.42 -1.86 -27.60
N VAL A 61 5.08 -3.10 -27.26
CA VAL A 61 5.46 -4.29 -28.03
C VAL A 61 4.21 -4.87 -28.68
N ASP A 62 4.27 -5.13 -29.99
CA ASP A 62 3.20 -5.84 -30.69
C ASP A 62 3.09 -7.27 -30.13
N PRO A 63 1.92 -7.66 -29.57
CA PRO A 63 1.71 -9.00 -29.03
C PRO A 63 1.86 -10.10 -30.09
N SER A 64 1.76 -9.78 -31.37
CA SER A 64 1.96 -10.71 -32.48
C SER A 64 3.43 -11.08 -32.67
N ASN A 65 4.36 -10.28 -32.14
CA ASN A 65 5.79 -10.44 -32.42
C ASN A 65 6.69 -10.09 -31.21
N VAL A 66 6.34 -10.67 -30.06
CA VAL A 66 7.00 -10.40 -28.76
C VAL A 66 8.47 -10.80 -28.72
N TRP A 67 8.91 -11.67 -29.63
CA TRP A 67 10.27 -12.24 -29.63
C TRP A 67 11.31 -11.41 -30.39
N GLU A 68 10.91 -10.39 -31.17
CA GLU A 68 11.85 -9.58 -31.96
C GLU A 68 12.81 -8.73 -31.11
N SER A 69 12.44 -8.43 -29.86
CA SER A 69 13.24 -7.64 -28.92
C SER A 69 14.33 -8.43 -28.19
N ILE A 70 14.41 -9.76 -28.40
CA ILE A 70 15.47 -10.62 -27.85
C ILE A 70 16.48 -10.92 -28.96
N LYS A 71 17.61 -10.20 -28.98
CA LYS A 71 18.74 -10.43 -29.90
C LYS A 71 20.05 -10.50 -29.15
#